data_AF-A0A1D8JH25-F1
#
_entry.id   AF-A0A1D8JH25-F1
#
_cell.length_a   1.000
_cell.length_b   1.000
_cell.length_c   1.000
_cell.angle_alpha   90.00
_cell.angle_beta   90.00
_cell.angle_gamma   90.00
#
_symmetry.space_group_name_H-M   'P 1'
#
loop_
_entity.id
_entity.type
_entity.pdbx_description
1 polymer ?
#
loop_
_entity_poly.entity_id
_entity_poly.type
_entity_poly.pdbx_seq_one_letter_code
_entity_poly.pdbx_strand_id
1 'polypeptide(L)'
;MKKYLFISILLFAFLASLSGCSKGIKEVKKVNVYEMESFSEVRGDSLVTFTDKKAIKQFKKTFSSAKKQPGVVDMADPQYKVELG
;
A
#
# COMPACT_ATOMS: atom_id res chain seq x y z
N MET A 1 25.94 -9.84 39.25
CA MET A 1 26.29 -9.84 37.82
C MET A 1 25.31 -10.64 36.96
N LYS A 2 25.00 -11.92 37.26
CA LYS A 2 24.01 -12.73 36.49
C LYS A 2 22.62 -12.11 36.32
N LYS A 3 22.08 -11.42 37.34
CA LYS A 3 20.74 -10.80 37.31
C LYS A 3 20.62 -9.69 36.26
N TYR A 4 21.66 -8.86 36.15
CA TYR A 4 21.75 -7.78 35.16
C TYR A 4 22.01 -8.32 33.75
N LEU A 5 22.71 -9.46 33.64
CA LEU A 5 22.87 -10.18 32.37
C LEU A 5 21.52 -10.67 31.85
N PHE A 6 20.69 -11.28 32.70
CA PHE A 6 19.35 -11.72 32.31
C PHE A 6 18.44 -10.55 31.92
N ILE A 7 18.45 -9.45 32.67
CA ILE A 7 17.66 -8.25 32.34
C ILE A 7 18.12 -7.64 31.01
N SER A 8 19.43 -7.61 30.75
CA SER A 8 19.99 -7.10 29.49
C SER A 8 19.55 -7.94 28.28
N ILE A 9 19.51 -9.27 28.39
CA ILE A 9 19.04 -10.17 27.33
C ILE A 9 17.55 -9.95 27.05
N LEU A 10 16.73 -9.78 28.09
CA LEU A 10 15.29 -9.56 27.97
C LEU A 10 14.97 -8.21 27.32
N LEU A 11 15.74 -7.17 27.64
CA LEU A 11 15.61 -5.84 27.01
C LEU A 11 15.96 -5.88 25.52
N PHE A 12 17.02 -6.62 25.16
CA PHE A 12 17.46 -6.76 23.77
C PHE A 12 16.45 -7.56 22.93
N ALA A 13 15.86 -8.60 23.50
CA ALA A 13 14.78 -9.38 22.87
C ALA A 13 13.52 -8.53 22.65
N PHE A 14 13.18 -7.66 23.61
CA PHE A 14 12.04 -6.75 23.48
C PHE A 14 12.27 -5.72 22.36
N LEU A 15 13.47 -5.12 22.27
CA LEU A 15 13.83 -4.17 21.22
C LEU A 15 13.84 -4.80 19.81
N ALA A 16 14.25 -6.06 19.68
CA ALA A 16 14.23 -6.78 18.41
C ALA A 16 12.81 -7.04 17.87
N SER A 17 11.81 -7.09 18.75
CA SER A 17 10.40 -7.27 18.36
C SER A 17 9.74 -6.00 17.77
N LEU A 18 10.37 -4.83 17.96
CA LEU A 18 9.89 -3.54 17.46
C LEU A 18 10.36 -3.21 16.03
N SER A 19 11.11 -4.09 15.36
CA SER A 19 11.43 -3.92 13.93
C SER A 19 10.19 -4.25 13.08
N GLY A 20 9.19 -3.36 13.13
CA GLY A 20 8.06 -3.37 12.23
C GLY A 20 8.57 -3.21 10.80
N CYS A 21 8.28 -4.20 9.96
CA CYS A 21 8.60 -4.16 8.55
C CYS A 21 7.88 -2.96 7.93
N SER A 22 8.58 -1.85 7.68
CA SER A 22 8.04 -0.72 6.93
C SER A 22 7.92 -1.13 5.46
N LYS A 23 6.87 -1.91 5.16
CA LYS A 23 6.45 -2.19 3.79
C LYS A 23 5.88 -0.90 3.19
N GLY A 24 6.75 0.06 2.93
CA GLY A 24 6.44 1.15 2.03
C GLY A 24 6.09 0.59 0.66
N ILE A 25 5.34 1.37 -0.12
CA ILE A 25 5.04 1.03 -1.51
C ILE A 25 6.40 0.81 -2.22
N LYS A 26 6.62 -0.42 -2.72
CA LYS A 26 7.81 -0.83 -3.47
C LYS A 26 8.07 0.14 -4.64
N GLU A 27 9.22 0.02 -5.29
CA GLU A 27 9.51 0.81 -6.48
C GLU A 27 8.43 0.56 -7.55
N VAL A 28 7.58 1.56 -7.79
CA VAL A 28 6.52 1.53 -8.80
C VAL A 28 7.12 2.05 -10.09
N LYS A 29 7.19 1.20 -11.11
CA LYS A 29 7.75 1.52 -12.42
C LYS A 29 6.66 1.98 -13.39
N LYS A 30 5.42 1.53 -13.18
CA LYS A 30 4.27 1.90 -13.99
C LYS A 30 2.98 1.86 -13.19
N VAL A 31 1.99 2.60 -13.67
CA VAL A 31 0.62 2.56 -13.14
C VAL A 31 -0.32 2.23 -14.29
N ASN A 32 -1.10 1.17 -14.13
CA ASN A 32 -2.15 0.81 -15.08
C ASN A 32 -3.51 1.27 -14.52
N VAL A 33 -4.31 1.92 -15.35
CA VAL A 33 -5.67 2.37 -15.02
C VAL A 33 -6.63 1.75 -16.02
N TYR A 34 -7.73 1.19 -15.53
CA TYR A 34 -8.81 0.62 -16.33
C TYR A 34 -10.12 1.31 -15.94
N GLU A 35 -10.98 1.56 -16.90
CA GLU A 35 -12.39 1.89 -16.66
C GLU A 35 -13.10 0.65 -16.09
N MET A 36 -13.95 0.87 -15.09
CA MET A 36 -14.73 -0.20 -14.45
C MET A 36 -16.21 -0.03 -14.78
N GLU A 37 -16.88 -1.15 -15.08
CA GLU A 37 -18.34 -1.20 -15.22
C GLU A 37 -19.00 -1.50 -13.87
N SER A 38 -18.32 -2.28 -13.02
CA SER A 38 -18.72 -2.57 -11.63
C SER A 38 -17.50 -2.97 -10.80
N PHE A 39 -17.65 -3.18 -9.48
CA PHE A 39 -16.58 -3.73 -8.64
C PHE A 39 -15.96 -5.04 -9.16
N SER A 40 -16.71 -5.83 -9.93
CA SER A 40 -16.27 -7.14 -10.42
C SER A 40 -15.80 -7.13 -11.87
N GLU A 41 -16.04 -6.04 -12.61
CA GLU A 41 -15.88 -6.01 -14.07
C GLU A 41 -15.11 -4.77 -14.54
N VAL A 42 -14.06 -5.02 -15.32
CA VAL A 42 -13.28 -3.99 -16.00
C VAL A 42 -13.63 -3.98 -17.47
N ARG A 43 -13.68 -2.78 -18.05
CA ARG A 43 -13.87 -2.64 -19.49
C ARG A 43 -12.58 -3.02 -20.21
N GLY A 44 -12.63 -4.08 -21.02
CA GLY A 44 -11.42 -4.77 -21.54
C GLY A 44 -10.49 -3.92 -22.41
N ASP A 45 -11.01 -2.91 -23.10
CA ASP A 45 -10.26 -2.02 -24.01
C ASP A 45 -9.85 -0.68 -23.38
N SER A 46 -10.03 -0.51 -22.07
CA SER A 46 -9.85 0.77 -21.37
C SER A 46 -8.47 1.00 -20.74
N LEU A 47 -7.50 0.09 -20.96
CA LEU A 47 -6.20 0.19 -20.31
C LEU A 47 -5.44 1.45 -20.72
N VAL A 48 -5.10 2.26 -19.72
CA VAL A 48 -4.16 3.39 -19.83
C VAL A 48 -2.97 3.14 -18.91
N THR A 49 -1.76 3.16 -19.47
CA THR A 49 -0.52 2.98 -18.71
C THR A 49 0.24 4.29 -18.55
N PHE A 50 0.52 4.67 -17.31
CA PHE A 50 1.38 5.79 -16.96
C PHE A 50 2.78 5.28 -16.59
N THR A 51 3.79 5.77 -17.31
CA THR A 51 5.21 5.52 -17.03
C THR A 51 5.96 6.78 -16.61
N ASP A 52 5.29 7.94 -16.65
CA ASP A 52 5.92 9.21 -16.30
C ASP A 52 6.14 9.32 -14.78
N LYS A 53 7.33 9.83 -14.42
CA LYS A 53 7.75 9.91 -13.01
C LYS A 53 6.86 10.83 -12.17
N LYS A 54 6.27 11.88 -12.76
CA LYS A 54 5.40 12.83 -12.06
C LYS A 54 4.05 12.19 -11.75
N ALA A 55 3.38 11.53 -12.71
CA ALA A 55 2.15 10.81 -12.44
C ALA A 55 2.37 9.68 -11.44
N ILE A 56 3.42 8.87 -11.61
CA ILE A 56 3.76 7.78 -10.66
C ILE A 56 3.93 8.34 -9.24
N LYS A 57 4.66 9.46 -9.08
CA LYS A 57 4.83 10.11 -7.78
C LYS A 57 3.51 10.58 -7.20
N GLN A 58 2.61 11.10 -8.03
CA GLN A 58 1.30 11.57 -7.60
C GLN A 58 0.42 10.40 -7.14
N PHE A 59 0.35 9.30 -7.90
CA PHE A 59 -0.36 8.08 -7.48
C PHE A 59 0.19 7.53 -6.16
N LYS A 60 1.51 7.39 -6.03
CA LYS A 60 2.15 6.93 -4.78
C LYS A 60 1.77 7.81 -3.60
N LYS A 61 1.84 9.14 -3.76
CA LYS A 61 1.47 10.08 -2.70
C LYS A 61 0.02 9.89 -2.30
N THR A 62 -0.91 9.92 -3.25
CA THR A 62 -2.35 9.77 -3.01
C THR A 62 -2.67 8.50 -2.24
N PHE A 63 -2.22 7.33 -2.70
CA PHE A 63 -2.48 6.06 -2.03
C PHE A 63 -1.79 5.94 -0.67
N SER A 64 -0.58 6.50 -0.51
CA SER A 64 0.11 6.49 0.79
C SER A 64 -0.58 7.35 1.85
N SER A 65 -1.27 8.41 1.44
CA SER A 65 -2.02 9.30 2.34
C SER A 65 -3.50 8.92 2.51
N ALA A 66 -3.98 7.93 1.75
CA ALA A 66 -5.38 7.54 1.77
C ALA A 66 -5.76 6.93 3.13
N LYS A 67 -6.81 7.46 3.75
CA LYS A 67 -7.37 6.90 4.99
C LYS A 67 -8.32 5.75 4.65
N LYS A 68 -7.97 4.54 5.07
CA LYS A 68 -8.86 3.37 4.95
C LYS A 68 -10.15 3.63 5.71
N GLN A 69 -11.28 3.44 5.04
CA GLN A 69 -12.58 3.45 5.68
C GLN A 69 -12.85 2.08 6.32
N PRO A 70 -13.39 2.01 7.55
CA PRO A 70 -13.71 0.75 8.21
C PRO A 70 -15.02 0.14 7.67
N GLY A 71 -15.07 -1.19 7.55
CA GLY A 71 -16.28 -1.96 7.28
C GLY A 71 -16.65 -2.15 5.80
N VAL A 72 -17.79 -2.82 5.56
CA VAL A 72 -18.49 -2.80 4.27
C VAL A 72 -19.20 -1.46 4.20
N VAL A 73 -18.58 -0.51 3.51
CA VAL A 73 -19.18 0.80 3.27
C VAL A 73 -20.05 0.67 2.03
N ASP A 74 -21.30 1.13 2.10
CA ASP A 74 -22.15 1.32 0.92
C ASP A 74 -21.48 2.37 0.02
N MET A 75 -20.69 1.88 -0.91
CA MET A 75 -19.95 2.68 -1.88
C MET A 75 -20.54 2.39 -3.25
N ALA A 76 -20.81 3.46 -4.00
CA ALA A 76 -21.13 3.34 -5.41
C ALA A 76 -20.04 2.54 -6.14
N ASP A 77 -20.43 1.90 -7.23
CA ASP A 77 -19.48 1.20 -8.09
C ASP A 77 -18.32 2.14 -8.49
N PRO A 78 -17.08 1.64 -8.44
CA PRO A 78 -15.92 2.44 -8.79
C PRO A 78 -15.92 2.72 -10.28
N GLN A 79 -15.42 3.89 -10.66
CA GLN A 79 -15.26 4.24 -12.07
C GLN A 79 -13.95 3.71 -12.65
N TYR A 80 -12.94 3.47 -11.81
CA TYR A 80 -11.61 3.09 -12.26
C TYR A 80 -10.92 2.08 -11.33
N LYS A 81 -10.21 1.13 -11.94
CA LYS A 81 -9.26 0.23 -11.29
C LYS A 81 -7.85 0.76 -11.49
N VAL A 82 -7.06 0.86 -10.42
CA VAL A 82 -5.66 1.29 -10.50
C VAL A 82 -4.73 0.20 -9.98
N GLU A 83 -3.77 -0.21 -10.80
CA GLU A 83 -2.74 -1.19 -10.46
C GLU A 83 -1.36 -0.53 -10.43
N LEU A 84 -0.68 -0.60 -9.27
CA LEU A 84 0.69 -0.11 -9.09
C LEU A 84 1.67 -1.28 -9.34
N GLY A 85 2.48 -1.20 -10.39
CA GLY A 85 3.38 -2.28 -10.84
C GLY A 85 4.84 -1.87 -11.03
#